data_AF-A0A0F5P9S4-F1
#
_entry.id   AF-A0A0F5P9S4-F1
#
_cell.length_a   1.000
_cell.length_b   1.000
_cell.length_c   1.000
_cell.angle_alpha   90.00
_cell.angle_beta   90.00
_cell.angle_gamma   90.00
#
_symmetry.space_group_name_H-M   'P 1'
#
loop_
_entity.id
_entity.type
_entity.pdbx_description
1 polymer ?
#
loop_
_entity_poly.entity_id
_entity_poly.type
_entity_poly.pdbx_seq_one_letter_code
_entity_poly.pdbx_strand_id
1 'polypeptide(L)'
;MTDGKDKQPKEYKFQIDKEHYETANPTPTARELLTIAGKLPVERFALYSKGKGQPRRLELDERVDLREPGNEKFLTLPLDQTEGLGAGRRQFALPAEDGEWLDSLGLVYELIAEGGIPRVVIYGWPMPAGYNVAKVDVNVRIDPGYPDTQIDMAYFSPALVRTDGRAIAALSDDSFDGKIWQRWSRHRTPANPWRAGLDNLATHFALVDDWLARELRKG
;
A
#
# COMPACT_ATOMS: atom_id res chain seq x y z
N MET A 1 5.65 -21.53 -52.69
CA MET A 1 5.69 -22.09 -51.32
C MET A 1 6.50 -21.13 -50.48
N THR A 2 5.84 -20.19 -49.82
CA THR A 2 6.48 -19.23 -48.90
C THR A 2 6.57 -19.88 -47.54
N ASP A 3 7.79 -20.25 -47.17
CA ASP A 3 8.12 -20.87 -45.89
C ASP A 3 8.08 -19.79 -44.80
N GLY A 4 6.92 -19.65 -44.17
CA GLY A 4 6.72 -18.80 -43.00
C GLY A 4 7.44 -19.42 -41.82
N LYS A 5 8.70 -19.05 -41.60
CA LYS A 5 9.38 -19.33 -40.34
C LYS A 5 8.66 -18.56 -39.22
N ASP A 6 7.77 -19.26 -38.53
CA ASP A 6 7.32 -18.90 -37.19
C ASP A 6 8.55 -18.67 -36.32
N LYS A 7 8.87 -17.39 -36.07
CA LYS A 7 9.89 -17.01 -35.08
C LYS A 7 9.28 -17.35 -33.73
N GLN A 8 9.70 -18.46 -33.15
CA GLN A 8 9.41 -18.78 -31.75
C GLN A 8 9.69 -17.55 -30.87
N PRO A 9 8.81 -17.21 -29.92
CA PRO A 9 9.04 -16.10 -29.02
C PRO A 9 10.39 -16.34 -28.31
N LYS A 10 11.28 -15.34 -28.33
CA LYS A 10 12.54 -15.43 -27.60
C LYS A 10 12.21 -15.41 -26.11
N GLU A 11 12.38 -16.55 -25.46
CA GLU A 11 12.24 -16.68 -24.01
C GLU A 11 13.56 -16.29 -23.34
N TYR A 12 13.45 -15.43 -22.33
CA TYR A 12 14.54 -14.92 -21.52
C TYR A 12 14.59 -15.71 -20.22
N LYS A 13 15.77 -16.26 -19.92
CA LYS A 13 15.99 -17.09 -18.73
C LYS A 13 16.51 -16.23 -17.59
N PHE A 14 16.01 -16.49 -16.39
CA PHE A 14 16.49 -15.87 -15.17
C PHE A 14 16.44 -16.86 -14.00
N GLN A 15 17.06 -16.49 -12.89
CA GLN A 15 17.22 -17.33 -11.71
C GLN A 15 16.78 -16.58 -10.47
N ILE A 16 15.91 -17.17 -9.65
CA ILE A 16 15.51 -16.66 -8.33
C ILE A 16 15.75 -17.77 -7.30
N ASP A 17 16.45 -17.48 -6.20
CA ASP A 17 16.72 -18.45 -5.11
C ASP A 17 17.39 -19.76 -5.57
N LYS A 18 18.15 -19.73 -6.67
CA LYS A 18 18.77 -20.89 -7.36
C LYS A 18 17.84 -21.72 -8.23
N GLU A 19 16.57 -21.37 -8.32
CA GLU A 19 15.63 -21.93 -9.28
C GLU A 19 15.61 -21.12 -10.57
N HIS A 20 15.35 -21.78 -11.70
CA HIS A 20 15.39 -21.17 -13.03
C HIS A 20 13.97 -20.97 -13.57
N TYR A 21 13.76 -19.82 -14.19
CA TYR A 21 12.48 -19.38 -14.71
C TYR A 21 12.66 -18.73 -16.09
N GLU A 22 11.58 -18.64 -16.85
CA GLU A 22 11.59 -18.12 -18.21
C GLU A 22 10.45 -17.12 -18.41
N THR A 23 10.69 -16.08 -19.21
CA THR A 23 9.69 -15.07 -19.55
C THR A 23 9.84 -14.61 -21.00
N ALA A 24 8.73 -14.29 -21.66
CA ALA A 24 8.74 -13.69 -22.99
C ALA A 24 8.99 -12.16 -22.95
N ASN A 25 8.86 -11.53 -21.78
CA ASN A 25 9.12 -10.10 -21.60
C ASN A 25 10.63 -9.87 -21.40
N PRO A 26 11.33 -9.12 -22.28
CA PRO A 26 12.75 -8.82 -22.11
C PRO A 26 13.04 -7.86 -20.95
N THR A 27 12.06 -7.06 -20.54
CA THR A 27 12.22 -6.03 -19.50
C THR A 27 11.14 -6.15 -18.42
N PRO A 28 11.07 -7.29 -17.71
CA PRO A 28 10.06 -7.51 -16.68
C PRO A 28 10.27 -6.59 -15.48
N THR A 29 9.18 -6.32 -14.76
CA THR A 29 9.26 -5.67 -13.44
C THR A 29 9.67 -6.67 -12.36
N ALA A 30 10.19 -6.19 -11.22
CA ALA A 30 10.44 -7.05 -10.06
C ALA A 30 9.17 -7.77 -9.59
N ARG A 31 8.00 -7.12 -9.67
CA ARG A 31 6.67 -7.73 -9.43
C ARG A 31 6.40 -8.91 -10.36
N GLU A 32 6.64 -8.75 -11.65
CA GLU A 32 6.45 -9.83 -12.64
C GLU A 32 7.40 -11.00 -12.35
N LEU A 33 8.68 -10.71 -12.05
CA LEU A 33 9.68 -11.72 -11.69
C LEU A 33 9.26 -12.53 -10.44
N LEU A 34 8.81 -11.86 -9.37
CA LEU A 34 8.30 -12.51 -8.16
C LEU A 34 7.04 -13.34 -8.43
N THR A 35 6.14 -12.83 -9.27
CA THR A 35 4.91 -13.51 -9.66
C THR A 35 5.21 -14.81 -10.41
N ILE A 36 6.14 -14.78 -11.38
CA ILE A 36 6.58 -15.97 -12.12
C ILE A 36 7.19 -17.01 -11.16
N ALA A 37 7.96 -16.57 -10.16
CA ALA A 37 8.53 -17.46 -9.15
C ALA A 37 7.55 -17.90 -8.04
N GLY A 38 6.25 -17.61 -8.19
CA GLY A 38 5.23 -18.00 -7.22
C GLY A 38 5.35 -17.33 -5.85
N LYS A 39 6.12 -16.24 -5.73
CA LYS A 39 6.37 -15.50 -4.50
C LYS A 39 5.22 -14.52 -4.23
N LEU A 40 4.07 -15.06 -3.83
CA LEU A 40 2.83 -14.30 -3.62
C LEU A 40 2.41 -14.28 -2.15
N PRO A 41 1.86 -13.16 -1.63
CA PRO A 41 1.81 -11.84 -2.28
C PRO A 41 3.23 -11.26 -2.44
N VAL A 42 3.50 -10.61 -3.58
CA VAL A 42 4.86 -10.12 -3.93
C VAL A 42 5.38 -9.11 -2.91
N GLU A 43 4.46 -8.41 -2.25
CA GLU A 43 4.63 -7.49 -1.13
C GLU A 43 5.22 -8.12 0.15
N ARG A 44 5.54 -9.42 0.15
CA ARG A 44 6.20 -10.10 1.28
C ARG A 44 7.62 -10.54 0.95
N PHE A 45 8.14 -10.16 -0.21
CA PHE A 45 9.44 -10.60 -0.69
C PHE A 45 10.24 -9.43 -1.26
N ALA A 46 11.46 -9.22 -0.78
CA ALA A 46 12.38 -8.26 -1.37
C ALA A 46 13.15 -8.97 -2.45
N LEU A 47 13.19 -8.39 -3.65
CA LEU A 47 13.98 -8.90 -4.74
C LEU A 47 15.32 -8.15 -4.81
N TYR A 48 16.42 -8.88 -4.72
CA TYR A 48 17.77 -8.34 -4.90
C TYR A 48 18.36 -8.84 -6.20
N SER A 49 18.88 -7.93 -7.03
CA SER A 49 19.70 -8.32 -8.19
C SER A 49 21.11 -8.70 -7.75
N LYS A 50 21.63 -9.80 -8.31
CA LYS A 50 22.98 -10.31 -8.08
C LYS A 50 23.78 -10.28 -9.39
N GLY A 51 24.14 -9.07 -9.82
CA GLY A 51 25.02 -8.86 -10.96
C GLY A 51 26.51 -8.84 -10.59
N LYS A 52 27.32 -8.23 -11.46
CA LYS A 52 28.76 -7.97 -11.20
C LYS A 52 28.93 -6.80 -10.23
N GLY A 53 28.54 -7.00 -8.97
CA GLY A 53 28.63 -5.96 -7.95
C GLY A 53 27.99 -6.37 -6.63
N GLN A 54 27.84 -5.40 -5.73
CA GLN A 54 27.08 -5.61 -4.51
C GLN A 54 25.60 -5.86 -4.86
N PRO A 55 24.92 -6.80 -4.17
CA PRO A 55 23.51 -7.02 -4.35
C PRO A 55 22.71 -5.73 -4.10
N ARG A 56 21.80 -5.39 -5.01
CA ARG A 56 20.95 -4.19 -4.91
C ARG A 56 19.49 -4.59 -4.83
N ARG A 57 18.74 -3.99 -3.90
CA ARG A 57 17.28 -4.13 -3.82
C ARG A 57 16.62 -3.48 -5.04
N LEU A 58 15.65 -4.17 -5.61
CA LEU A 58 14.80 -3.69 -6.68
C LEU A 58 13.43 -3.29 -6.12
N GLU A 59 12.90 -2.16 -6.55
CA GLU A 59 11.52 -1.78 -6.26
C GLU A 59 10.54 -2.61 -7.12
N LEU A 60 9.32 -2.85 -6.63
CA LEU A 60 8.36 -3.77 -7.28
C LEU A 60 8.05 -3.39 -8.74
N ASP A 61 7.99 -2.10 -9.05
CA ASP A 61 7.69 -1.60 -10.40
C ASP A 61 8.95 -1.23 -11.19
N GLU A 62 10.14 -1.47 -10.62
CA GLU A 62 11.41 -1.29 -11.31
C GLU A 62 11.57 -2.37 -12.40
N ARG A 63 11.94 -1.93 -13.61
CA ARG A 63 12.16 -2.83 -14.76
C ARG A 63 13.60 -3.28 -14.83
N VAL A 64 13.81 -4.57 -15.10
CA VAL A 64 15.14 -5.16 -15.27
C VAL A 64 15.32 -5.63 -16.69
N ASP A 65 16.39 -5.22 -17.37
CA ASP A 65 16.69 -5.72 -18.71
C ASP A 65 17.44 -7.06 -18.64
N LEU A 66 16.75 -8.15 -18.99
CA LEU A 66 17.31 -9.50 -19.01
C LEU A 66 18.20 -9.77 -20.23
N ARG A 67 18.36 -8.80 -21.14
CA ARG A 67 19.28 -8.89 -22.28
C ARG A 67 20.71 -8.51 -21.91
N GLU A 68 20.88 -7.83 -20.77
CA GLU A 68 22.19 -7.41 -20.27
C GLU A 68 22.88 -8.53 -19.50
N PRO A 69 24.10 -8.95 -19.90
CA PRO A 69 24.82 -10.03 -19.24
C PRO A 69 25.07 -9.74 -17.75
N GLY A 70 24.55 -10.60 -16.87
CA GLY A 70 24.71 -10.49 -15.42
C GLY A 70 23.47 -9.98 -14.69
N ASN A 71 22.39 -9.60 -15.37
CA ASN A 71 21.13 -9.17 -14.75
C ASN A 71 20.12 -10.32 -14.58
N GLU A 72 20.53 -11.57 -14.77
CA GLU A 72 19.62 -12.71 -14.80
C GLU A 72 19.51 -13.44 -13.46
N LYS A 73 20.22 -12.98 -12.41
CA LYS A 73 20.26 -13.66 -11.10
C LYS A 73 19.69 -12.79 -10.01
N PHE A 74 18.75 -13.34 -9.25
CA PHE A 74 18.09 -12.68 -8.16
C PHE A 74 18.06 -13.54 -6.89
N LEU A 75 17.88 -12.88 -5.77
CA LEU A 75 17.66 -13.49 -4.46
C LEU A 75 16.39 -12.86 -3.86
N THR A 76 15.50 -13.69 -3.32
CA THR A 76 14.44 -13.20 -2.45
C THR A 76 14.86 -13.29 -0.99
N LEU A 77 14.48 -12.28 -0.23
CA LEU A 77 14.41 -12.37 1.22
C LEU A 77 12.92 -12.32 1.58
N PRO A 78 12.39 -13.32 2.33
CA PRO A 78 11.12 -13.16 3.00
C PRO A 78 11.25 -11.96 3.90
N LEU A 79 10.27 -11.11 3.82
CA LEU A 79 10.28 -9.92 4.59
C LEU A 79 9.31 -10.13 5.75
N ASP A 80 9.82 -9.93 6.96
CA ASP A 80 8.96 -9.85 8.13
C ASP A 80 8.01 -8.65 7.97
N GLN A 81 6.96 -8.58 8.79
CA GLN A 81 5.87 -7.60 8.65
C GLN A 81 6.33 -6.13 8.53
N THR A 82 7.58 -5.83 8.90
CA THR A 82 8.24 -4.52 8.80
C THR A 82 9.08 -4.30 7.54
N GLU A 83 9.57 -5.35 6.87
CA GLU A 83 10.54 -5.21 5.76
C GLU A 83 9.89 -5.38 4.37
N GLY A 84 8.66 -5.92 4.35
CA GLY A 84 7.80 -6.48 3.26
C GLY A 84 7.68 -5.70 1.97
N LEU A 85 7.57 -4.43 2.21
CA LEU A 85 6.93 -3.53 1.31
C LEU A 85 8.02 -2.52 1.12
N GLY A 86 8.54 -2.41 -0.12
CA GLY A 86 9.57 -1.43 -0.48
C GLY A 86 9.32 -0.16 0.32
N ALA A 87 10.35 0.33 1.03
CA ALA A 87 10.20 1.30 2.12
C ALA A 87 9.19 2.37 1.71
N GLY A 88 7.95 2.19 2.17
CA GLY A 88 6.82 2.92 1.60
C GLY A 88 7.13 4.40 1.64
N ARG A 89 6.80 5.16 0.58
CA ARG A 89 7.24 6.56 0.42
C ARG A 89 7.20 7.30 1.77
N ARG A 90 8.34 7.85 2.21
CA ARG A 90 8.48 8.62 3.47
C ARG A 90 8.80 10.08 3.16
N GLN A 91 7.84 10.82 2.63
CA GLN A 91 8.02 12.20 2.15
C GLN A 91 7.94 13.24 3.27
N PHE A 92 7.48 12.85 4.46
CA PHE A 92 7.46 13.68 5.66
C PHE A 92 7.68 12.81 6.90
N ALA A 93 7.93 13.45 8.04
CA ALA A 93 8.10 12.79 9.33
C ALA A 93 6.87 12.98 10.22
N LEU A 94 6.57 11.96 11.02
CA LEU A 94 5.56 11.99 12.06
C LEU A 94 6.22 12.06 13.45
N PRO A 95 5.47 12.43 14.50
CA PRO A 95 5.88 12.15 15.88
C PRO A 95 6.26 10.69 16.09
N ALA A 96 7.20 10.42 17.00
CA ALA A 96 7.72 9.08 17.24
C ALA A 96 6.61 8.07 17.62
N GLU A 97 5.68 8.48 18.49
CA GLU A 97 4.56 7.64 18.93
C GLU A 97 3.67 7.17 17.76
N ASP A 98 3.45 8.03 16.77
CA ASP A 98 2.68 7.67 15.57
C ASP A 98 3.43 6.71 14.68
N GLY A 99 4.74 6.89 14.51
CA GLY A 99 5.59 5.96 13.78
C GLY A 99 5.61 4.58 14.44
N GLU A 100 5.83 4.53 15.75
CA GLU A 100 5.82 3.29 16.55
C GLU A 100 4.46 2.58 16.47
N TRP A 101 3.35 3.33 16.53
CA TRP A 101 2.02 2.76 16.36
C TRP A 101 1.82 2.20 14.96
N LEU A 102 2.18 2.93 13.91
CA LEU A 102 2.07 2.47 12.52
C LEU A 102 2.88 1.19 12.28
N ASP A 103 4.09 1.13 12.83
CA ASP A 103 4.95 -0.07 12.75
C ASP A 103 4.32 -1.25 13.51
N SER A 104 3.67 -0.99 14.66
CA SER A 104 3.00 -2.02 15.46
C SER A 104 1.80 -2.68 14.78
N LEU A 105 1.20 -2.04 13.78
CA LEU A 105 0.06 -2.59 13.04
C LEU A 105 0.43 -3.82 12.23
N GLY A 106 1.72 -4.00 11.88
CA GLY A 106 2.17 -5.02 10.94
C GLY A 106 1.56 -4.86 9.53
N LEU A 107 1.10 -3.65 9.21
CA LEU A 107 0.53 -3.26 7.92
C LEU A 107 1.50 -2.36 7.16
N VAL A 108 1.36 -2.36 5.84
CA VAL A 108 2.03 -1.36 5.00
C VAL A 108 1.46 0.01 5.30
N TYR A 109 2.33 1.00 5.37
CA TYR A 109 1.90 2.38 5.30
C TYR A 109 2.88 3.22 4.50
N GLU A 110 2.42 4.36 3.99
CA GLU A 110 3.19 5.39 3.29
C GLU A 110 2.88 6.77 3.89
N LEU A 111 3.88 7.65 3.87
CA LEU A 111 3.80 9.06 4.23
C LEU A 111 4.02 9.88 2.96
N ILE A 112 2.92 10.31 2.32
CA ILE A 112 2.95 10.96 1.01
C ILE A 112 2.49 12.41 1.17
N ALA A 113 3.18 13.33 0.51
CA ALA A 113 2.82 14.73 0.42
C ALA A 113 2.54 15.09 -1.05
N GLU A 114 1.27 15.19 -1.42
CA GLU A 114 0.84 15.62 -2.76
C GLU A 114 0.36 17.08 -2.69
N GLY A 115 0.90 17.95 -3.54
CA GLY A 115 0.54 19.38 -3.53
C GLY A 115 0.82 20.09 -2.20
N GLY A 116 1.75 19.56 -1.38
CA GLY A 116 2.04 20.09 -0.05
C GLY A 116 1.04 19.68 1.04
N ILE A 117 0.13 18.73 0.76
CA ILE A 117 -0.82 18.20 1.73
C ILE A 117 -0.31 16.83 2.20
N PRO A 118 0.24 16.71 3.42
CA PRO A 118 0.75 15.44 3.94
C PRO A 118 -0.41 14.51 4.27
N ARG A 119 -0.29 13.23 3.89
CA ARG A 119 -1.22 12.17 4.23
C ARG A 119 -0.50 10.89 4.64
N VAL A 120 -1.06 10.22 5.63
CA VAL A 120 -0.68 8.85 6.00
C VAL A 120 -1.62 7.92 5.26
N VAL A 121 -1.07 7.00 4.48
CA VAL A 121 -1.82 5.94 3.80
C VAL A 121 -1.48 4.61 4.47
N ILE A 122 -2.48 3.85 4.90
CA ILE A 122 -2.33 2.52 5.47
C ILE A 122 -3.04 1.54 4.52
N TYR A 123 -2.35 0.51 4.08
CA TYR A 123 -2.86 -0.43 3.11
C TYR A 123 -3.44 -1.67 3.77
N GLY A 124 -4.55 -2.17 3.20
CA GLY A 124 -5.16 -3.42 3.64
C GLY A 124 -5.74 -3.39 5.06
N TRP A 125 -6.22 -2.23 5.52
CA TRP A 125 -6.96 -2.07 6.76
C TRP A 125 -8.16 -3.03 6.82
N PRO A 126 -8.31 -3.80 7.91
CA PRO A 126 -9.40 -4.77 8.03
C PRO A 126 -10.75 -4.09 8.24
N MET A 127 -11.79 -4.59 7.58
CA MET A 127 -13.15 -4.06 7.68
C MET A 127 -14.06 -4.99 8.48
N PRO A 128 -14.99 -4.45 9.30
CA PRO A 128 -16.03 -5.26 9.91
C PRO A 128 -16.96 -5.87 8.85
N ALA A 129 -17.52 -7.03 9.17
CA ALA A 129 -18.53 -7.66 8.32
C ALA A 129 -19.76 -6.74 8.16
N GLY A 130 -20.28 -6.65 6.95
CA GLY A 130 -21.40 -5.75 6.61
C GLY A 130 -21.09 -4.78 5.48
N TYR A 131 -19.82 -4.66 5.08
CA TYR A 131 -19.39 -3.91 3.90
C TYR A 131 -19.08 -4.82 2.71
N ASN A 132 -19.04 -4.23 1.51
CA ASN A 132 -18.76 -4.88 0.24
C ASN A 132 -17.36 -5.52 0.13
N VAL A 133 -16.42 -5.14 0.99
CA VAL A 133 -15.04 -5.61 1.00
C VAL A 133 -14.56 -5.90 2.42
N ALA A 134 -13.70 -6.91 2.56
CA ALA A 134 -13.12 -7.31 3.85
C ALA A 134 -11.88 -6.49 4.26
N LYS A 135 -11.27 -5.79 3.30
CA LYS A 135 -10.11 -4.91 3.51
C LYS A 135 -10.18 -3.70 2.59
N VAL A 136 -9.61 -2.59 3.03
CA VAL A 136 -9.46 -1.35 2.25
C VAL A 136 -8.11 -0.70 2.49
N ASP A 137 -7.66 0.10 1.54
CA ASP A 137 -6.69 1.13 1.82
C ASP A 137 -7.40 2.30 2.50
N VAL A 138 -6.76 2.90 3.50
CA VAL A 138 -7.27 4.05 4.22
C VAL A 138 -6.21 5.13 4.26
N ASN A 139 -6.59 6.38 4.05
CA ASN A 139 -5.70 7.50 4.34
C ASN A 139 -6.33 8.53 5.26
N VAL A 140 -5.47 9.30 5.91
CA VAL A 140 -5.83 10.48 6.71
C VAL A 140 -4.91 11.64 6.35
N ARG A 141 -5.46 12.84 6.34
CA ARG A 141 -4.71 14.07 6.10
C ARG A 141 -4.11 14.57 7.40
N ILE A 142 -2.85 15.00 7.35
CA ILE A 142 -2.13 15.58 8.47
C ILE A 142 -2.00 17.08 8.23
N ASP A 143 -2.72 17.87 9.03
CA ASP A 143 -2.68 19.31 8.92
C ASP A 143 -1.49 19.92 9.69
N PRO A 144 -1.03 21.12 9.29
CA PRO A 144 -0.01 21.85 10.03
C PRO A 144 -0.38 22.01 11.51
N GLY A 145 0.57 21.76 12.41
CA GLY A 145 0.38 21.83 13.86
C GLY A 145 -0.08 20.52 14.50
N TYR A 146 -0.29 19.45 13.73
CA TYR A 146 -0.39 18.09 14.28
C TYR A 146 0.86 17.74 15.13
N PRO A 147 0.73 17.13 16.32
CA PRO A 147 -0.46 16.49 16.89
C PRO A 147 -1.42 17.40 17.70
N ASP A 148 -1.16 18.70 17.80
CA ASP A 148 -2.07 19.61 18.50
C ASP A 148 -3.28 19.99 17.63
N THR A 149 -3.12 19.91 16.31
CA THR A 149 -4.21 20.05 15.33
C THR A 149 -4.94 18.72 15.13
N GLN A 150 -6.28 18.79 15.15
CA GLN A 150 -7.16 17.64 15.01
C GLN A 150 -7.08 16.96 13.63
N ILE A 151 -7.22 15.63 13.64
CA ILE A 151 -7.65 14.84 12.48
C ILE A 151 -9.16 14.55 12.58
N ASP A 152 -9.91 14.76 11.50
CA ASP A 152 -11.39 14.67 11.48
C ASP A 152 -11.98 13.92 10.28
N MET A 153 -11.12 13.45 9.36
CA MET A 153 -11.51 12.74 8.15
C MET A 153 -10.80 11.39 8.05
N ALA A 154 -11.45 10.48 7.32
CA ALA A 154 -10.87 9.25 6.83
C ALA A 154 -11.29 9.04 5.37
N TYR A 155 -10.40 8.46 4.57
CA TYR A 155 -10.57 8.32 3.14
C TYR A 155 -10.34 6.86 2.77
N PHE A 156 -11.29 6.23 2.08
CA PHE A 156 -11.25 4.78 1.82
C PHE A 156 -11.15 4.47 0.33
N SER A 157 -10.37 3.45 -0.01
CA SER A 157 -10.29 2.88 -1.34
C SER A 157 -10.15 1.35 -1.27
N PRO A 158 -11.01 0.56 -1.93
CA PRO A 158 -12.16 0.96 -2.74
C PRO A 158 -13.27 1.62 -1.89
N ALA A 159 -14.21 2.28 -2.57
CA ALA A 159 -15.36 2.91 -1.92
C ALA A 159 -16.20 1.89 -1.16
N LEU A 160 -16.56 2.24 0.08
CA LEU A 160 -17.35 1.38 0.95
C LEU A 160 -18.83 1.48 0.58
N VAL A 161 -19.47 0.31 0.54
CA VAL A 161 -20.91 0.15 0.36
C VAL A 161 -21.39 -0.85 1.39
N ARG A 162 -22.54 -0.59 2.01
CA ARG A 162 -23.15 -1.54 2.94
C ARG A 162 -23.82 -2.66 2.17
N THR A 163 -23.66 -3.89 2.65
CA THR A 163 -24.26 -5.10 2.07
C THR A 163 -25.77 -5.16 2.24
N ASP A 164 -26.33 -4.41 3.19
CA ASP A 164 -27.77 -4.25 3.39
C ASP A 164 -28.43 -3.26 2.41
N GLY A 165 -27.65 -2.69 1.49
CA GLY A 165 -28.13 -1.75 0.47
C GLY A 165 -28.41 -0.34 0.98
N ARG A 166 -28.20 -0.06 2.28
CA ARG A 166 -28.40 1.29 2.82
C ARG A 166 -27.29 2.24 2.37
N ALA A 167 -27.67 3.47 2.07
CA ALA A 167 -26.73 4.52 1.73
C ALA A 167 -25.92 4.94 2.97
N ILE A 168 -24.63 5.19 2.77
CA ILE A 168 -23.79 5.82 3.78
C ILE A 168 -23.89 7.33 3.59
N ALA A 169 -24.21 8.05 4.66
CA ALA A 169 -24.40 9.50 4.60
C ALA A 169 -23.07 10.27 4.58
N ALA A 170 -23.11 11.50 4.05
CA ALA A 170 -22.01 12.48 4.05
C ALA A 170 -20.71 11.90 3.47
N LEU A 171 -20.81 11.40 2.25
CA LEU A 171 -19.70 10.96 1.41
C LEU A 171 -19.40 12.01 0.35
N SER A 172 -18.12 12.15 0.01
CA SER A 172 -17.70 12.82 -1.22
C SER A 172 -16.48 12.11 -1.79
N ASP A 173 -16.17 12.38 -3.05
CA ASP A 173 -14.93 11.90 -3.65
C ASP A 173 -13.77 12.85 -3.32
N ASP A 174 -12.57 12.30 -3.27
CA ASP A 174 -11.32 13.01 -3.09
C ASP A 174 -10.24 12.33 -3.94
N SER A 175 -9.59 13.10 -4.82
CA SER A 175 -8.51 12.60 -5.66
C SER A 175 -7.18 12.79 -4.95
N PHE A 176 -6.43 11.71 -4.79
CA PHE A 176 -5.13 11.74 -4.14
C PHE A 176 -4.27 10.57 -4.63
N ASP A 177 -3.01 10.85 -4.97
CA ASP A 177 -2.02 9.85 -5.38
C ASP A 177 -2.49 8.99 -6.59
N GLY A 178 -3.09 9.67 -7.57
CA GLY A 178 -3.64 9.03 -8.78
C GLY A 178 -4.86 8.13 -8.55
N LYS A 179 -5.41 8.07 -7.33
CA LYS A 179 -6.59 7.29 -6.97
C LYS A 179 -7.76 8.20 -6.58
N ILE A 180 -8.98 7.68 -6.74
CA ILE A 180 -10.19 8.29 -6.17
C ILE A 180 -10.48 7.60 -4.85
N TRP A 181 -10.65 8.40 -3.80
CA TRP A 181 -10.93 7.96 -2.44
C TRP A 181 -12.32 8.42 -2.03
N GLN A 182 -13.05 7.53 -1.36
CA GLN A 182 -14.31 7.87 -0.73
C GLN A 182 -14.03 8.55 0.60
N ARG A 183 -14.29 9.85 0.69
CA ARG A 183 -14.07 10.66 1.88
C ARG A 183 -15.24 10.55 2.85
N TRP A 184 -14.92 10.22 4.09
CA TRP A 184 -15.82 10.29 5.24
C TRP A 184 -15.39 11.45 6.13
N SER A 185 -16.28 12.44 6.27
CA SER A 185 -16.11 13.55 7.22
C SER A 185 -17.02 13.32 8.41
N ARG A 186 -16.43 13.23 9.60
CA ARG A 186 -17.12 13.00 10.86
C ARG A 186 -16.46 13.90 11.92
N HIS A 187 -16.92 15.14 12.00
CA HIS A 187 -16.37 16.09 12.95
C HIS A 187 -16.56 15.62 14.40
N ARG A 188 -15.52 15.83 15.21
CA ARG A 188 -15.60 15.70 16.66
C ARG A 188 -16.56 16.74 17.21
N THR A 189 -17.26 16.38 18.28
CA THR A 189 -18.23 17.28 18.94
C THR A 189 -17.55 18.08 20.04
N PRO A 190 -18.08 19.24 20.45
CA PRO A 190 -17.56 19.99 21.60
C PRO A 190 -17.50 19.18 22.90
N ALA A 191 -18.36 18.16 23.04
CA ALA A 191 -18.37 17.27 24.20
C ALA A 191 -17.23 16.24 24.19
N ASN A 192 -16.68 15.92 23.01
CA ASN A 192 -15.58 14.98 22.81
C ASN A 192 -14.59 15.57 21.79
N PRO A 193 -13.91 16.69 22.13
CA PRO A 193 -13.00 17.35 21.21
C PRO A 193 -11.71 16.56 21.04
N TRP A 194 -10.91 16.93 20.04
CA TRP A 194 -9.51 16.53 20.00
C TRP A 194 -8.78 17.09 21.23
N ARG A 195 -7.97 16.26 21.86
CA ARG A 195 -7.19 16.60 23.04
C ARG A 195 -5.73 16.81 22.61
N ALA A 196 -5.33 18.07 22.45
CA ALA A 196 -3.96 18.45 22.11
C ALA A 196 -2.96 17.80 23.07
N GLY A 197 -1.87 17.26 22.52
CA GLY A 197 -0.85 16.49 23.26
C GLY A 197 -1.29 15.13 23.82
N LEU A 198 -2.53 14.66 23.57
CA LEU A 198 -3.03 13.35 24.02
C LEU A 198 -3.59 12.50 22.87
N ASP A 199 -4.30 13.10 21.93
CA ASP A 199 -4.81 12.40 20.76
C ASP A 199 -3.74 12.35 19.65
N ASN A 200 -3.75 11.27 18.89
CA ASN A 200 -2.75 10.95 17.87
C ASN A 200 -3.40 10.05 16.78
N LEU A 201 -2.61 9.45 15.89
CA LEU A 201 -3.15 8.56 14.86
C LEU A 201 -3.86 7.36 15.49
N ALA A 202 -3.28 6.75 16.52
CA ALA A 202 -3.87 5.58 17.17
C ALA A 202 -5.28 5.86 17.70
N THR A 203 -5.45 6.99 18.43
CA THR A 203 -6.76 7.36 18.97
C THR A 203 -7.74 7.78 17.89
N HIS A 204 -7.26 8.36 16.79
CA HIS A 204 -8.08 8.67 15.63
C HIS A 204 -8.56 7.43 14.89
N PHE A 205 -7.70 6.45 14.64
CA PHE A 205 -8.08 5.21 13.97
C PHE A 205 -9.03 4.36 14.83
N ALA A 206 -8.88 4.37 16.16
CA ALA A 206 -9.88 3.79 17.06
C ALA A 206 -11.27 4.46 16.89
N LEU A 207 -11.30 5.78 16.67
CA LEU A 207 -12.55 6.50 16.39
C LEU A 207 -13.11 6.17 15.00
N VAL A 208 -12.24 5.98 13.99
CA VAL A 208 -12.64 5.53 12.65
C VAL A 208 -13.30 4.16 12.69
N ASP A 209 -12.74 3.20 13.45
CA ASP A 209 -13.36 1.88 13.61
C ASP A 209 -14.76 1.97 14.26
N ASP A 210 -14.92 2.86 15.25
CA ASP A 210 -16.24 3.12 15.84
C ASP A 210 -17.21 3.78 14.84
N TRP A 211 -16.74 4.65 13.93
CA TRP A 211 -17.58 5.18 12.85
C TRP A 211 -18.10 4.08 11.94
N LEU A 212 -17.22 3.16 11.52
CA LEU A 212 -17.57 2.02 10.67
C LEU A 212 -18.59 1.12 11.37
N ALA A 213 -18.33 0.76 12.62
CA ALA A 213 -19.24 -0.07 13.40
C ALA A 213 -20.60 0.62 13.65
N ARG A 214 -20.61 1.92 13.96
CA ARG A 214 -21.85 2.71 14.15
C ARG A 214 -22.66 2.82 12.88
N GLU A 215 -22.01 3.02 11.74
CA GLU A 215 -22.70 3.14 10.47
C GLU A 215 -23.53 1.88 10.19
N LEU A 216 -22.96 0.69 10.39
CA LEU A 216 -23.68 -0.59 10.24
C LEU A 216 -24.86 -0.76 11.20
N ARG A 217 -24.85 -0.10 12.36
CA ARG A 217 -25.97 -0.11 13.32
C ARG A 217 -27.11 0.84 12.93
N LYS A 218 -26.89 1.77 12.01
CA LYS A 218 -27.96 2.68 11.56
C LYS A 218 -29.02 1.90 10.79
N GLY A 219 -30.27 2.11 11.23
CA GLY A 219 -31.52 1.57 10.68
C GLY A 219 -31.89 2.11 9.30
#